data_AF-A0AAF0PMM0-F1
#
_entry.id   AF-A0AAF0PMM0-F1
#
_cell.length_a   1.000
_cell.length_b   1.000
_cell.length_c   1.000
_cell.angle_alpha   90.00
_cell.angle_beta   90.00
_cell.angle_gamma   90.00
#
_symmetry.space_group_name_H-M   'P 1'
#
loop_
_entity.id
_entity.type
_entity.pdbx_description
1 polymer ?
#
loop_
_entity_poly.entity_id
_entity_poly.type
_entity_poly.pdbx_seq_one_letter_code
_entity_poly.pdbx_strand_id
1 'polypeptide(L)'
;MASSAREWIEADETAKQFLTRVFSERPFLPLPPPLHRIPLRPGNVVEIAAINCILPKEWKGVNYGGLERLVMFVDLDCRFDVLSLSRLLKQRIIQANGKYLKMSFLTLQTDNIDKLVEENGYV
;
A
#
# COMPACT_ATOMS: atom_id res chain seq x y z
N MET A 1 -37.88 18.26 14.74
CA MET A 1 -38.50 17.47 13.65
C MET A 1 -37.49 16.42 13.23
N ALA A 2 -37.87 15.15 13.18
CA ALA A 2 -36.95 14.08 12.79
C ALA A 2 -36.86 14.04 11.25
N SER A 3 -35.68 14.31 10.69
CA SER A 3 -35.43 14.16 9.25
C SER A 3 -35.64 12.70 8.88
N SER A 4 -36.49 12.43 7.89
CA SER A 4 -36.71 11.05 7.45
C SER A 4 -35.45 10.51 6.79
N ALA A 5 -35.15 9.21 6.94
CA ALA A 5 -33.99 8.59 6.28
C ALA A 5 -34.02 8.75 4.74
N ARG A 6 -35.19 9.08 4.16
CA ARG A 6 -35.35 9.42 2.74
C ARG A 6 -34.70 10.75 2.37
N GLU A 7 -34.79 11.77 3.21
CA GLU A 7 -34.13 13.07 2.97
C GLU A 7 -32.61 12.96 2.92
N TRP A 8 -32.03 11.92 3.55
CA TRP A 8 -30.59 11.62 3.47
C TRP A 8 -30.18 10.89 2.18
N ILE A 9 -31.14 10.24 1.51
CA ILE A 9 -30.89 9.39 0.33
C ILE A 9 -31.30 10.12 -0.96
N GLU A 10 -32.19 11.10 -0.87
CA GLU A 10 -32.50 12.00 -1.99
C GLU A 10 -31.24 12.77 -2.38
N ALA A 11 -30.73 12.47 -3.57
CA ALA A 11 -29.59 13.18 -4.12
C ALA A 11 -30.04 14.55 -4.64
N ASP A 12 -29.39 15.60 -4.16
CA ASP A 12 -29.65 16.98 -4.59
C ASP A 12 -29.28 17.25 -6.07
N GLU A 13 -28.56 16.33 -6.71
CA GLU A 13 -28.11 16.47 -8.09
C GLU A 13 -28.12 15.15 -8.88
N THR A 14 -28.32 15.27 -10.19
CA THR A 14 -28.17 14.13 -11.11
C THR A 14 -26.71 13.73 -11.26
N ALA A 15 -26.45 12.47 -11.59
CA ALA A 15 -25.09 11.99 -11.89
C ALA A 15 -24.38 12.84 -12.96
N LYS A 16 -25.12 13.33 -13.97
CA LYS A 16 -24.57 14.22 -15.01
C LYS A 16 -24.11 15.56 -14.44
N GLN A 17 -24.90 16.17 -13.55
CA GLN A 17 -24.53 17.42 -12.87
C GLN A 17 -23.33 17.21 -11.96
N PHE A 18 -23.32 16.14 -11.16
CA PHE A 18 -22.19 15.76 -10.32
C PHE A 18 -20.90 15.60 -11.14
N LEU A 19 -20.94 14.81 -12.22
CA LEU A 19 -19.77 14.58 -13.07
C LEU A 19 -19.29 15.88 -13.74
N THR A 20 -20.21 16.68 -14.28
CA THR A 20 -19.86 17.97 -14.91
C THR A 20 -19.18 18.90 -13.90
N ARG A 21 -19.67 18.95 -12.67
CA ARG A 21 -19.09 19.72 -11.57
C ARG A 21 -17.72 19.20 -11.17
N VAL A 22 -17.57 17.90 -10.89
CA VAL A 22 -16.31 17.27 -10.48
C VAL A 22 -15.21 17.37 -11.54
N PHE A 23 -15.56 17.34 -12.83
CA PHE A 23 -14.60 17.51 -13.92
C PHE A 23 -14.24 18.97 -14.22
N SER A 24 -15.11 19.92 -13.88
CA SER A 24 -14.90 21.35 -14.16
C SER A 24 -14.32 22.11 -12.97
N GLU A 25 -14.72 21.74 -11.75
CA GLU A 25 -14.23 22.31 -10.50
C GLU A 25 -13.07 21.48 -9.98
N ARG A 26 -12.00 22.14 -9.54
CA ARG A 26 -10.97 21.50 -8.73
C ARG A 26 -11.37 21.68 -7.26
N PRO A 27 -11.98 20.68 -6.60
CA PRO A 27 -12.22 20.80 -5.17
C PRO A 27 -10.86 20.88 -4.48
N PHE A 28 -10.63 21.99 -3.78
CA PHE A 28 -9.54 22.06 -2.82
C PHE A 28 -9.95 21.17 -1.65
N LEU A 29 -9.40 19.95 -1.60
CA LEU A 29 -9.51 19.06 -0.46
C LEU A 29 -8.40 19.46 0.54
N PRO A 30 -8.72 20.17 1.64
CA PRO A 30 -7.74 20.41 2.70
C PRO A 30 -7.49 19.09 3.41
N LEU A 31 -6.54 18.31 2.92
CA LEU A 31 -6.11 17.08 3.55
C LEU A 31 -5.31 17.43 4.82
N PRO A 32 -5.45 16.68 5.92
CA PRO A 32 -4.63 16.91 7.10
C PRO A 32 -3.15 16.66 6.78
N PRO A 33 -2.19 17.34 7.43
CA PRO A 33 -0.78 16.96 7.36
C PRO A 33 -0.54 15.47 7.63
N PRO A 34 0.29 14.77 6.83
CA PRO A 34 1.14 15.25 5.72
C PRO A 34 0.47 15.23 4.34
N LEU A 35 -0.80 14.81 4.25
CA LEU A 35 -1.49 14.53 2.99
C LEU A 35 -1.78 15.79 2.15
N HIS A 36 -1.81 16.99 2.75
CA HIS A 36 -1.93 18.27 2.01
C HIS A 36 -0.84 18.50 0.95
N ARG A 37 0.31 17.80 1.05
CA ARG A 37 1.41 17.94 0.10
C ARG A 37 1.23 17.10 -1.16
N ILE A 38 0.26 16.19 -1.15
CA ILE A 38 0.01 15.28 -2.27
C ILE A 38 -1.06 15.91 -3.15
N PRO A 39 -0.81 16.13 -4.46
CA PRO A 39 -1.81 16.69 -5.37
C PRO A 39 -2.88 15.63 -5.69
N LEU A 40 -3.76 15.34 -4.73
CA LEU A 40 -4.89 14.45 -4.93
C LEU A 40 -5.95 15.15 -5.79
N ARG A 41 -6.34 14.49 -6.87
CA ARG A 41 -7.46 14.88 -7.74
C ARG A 41 -8.63 13.95 -7.47
N PRO A 42 -9.88 14.38 -7.72
CA PRO A 42 -10.99 13.44 -7.87
C PRO A 42 -10.58 12.30 -8.82
N GLY A 43 -10.60 11.06 -8.33
CA GLY A 43 -10.15 9.87 -9.07
C GLY A 43 -8.69 9.45 -8.90
N ASN A 44 -7.89 10.11 -8.06
CA ASN A 44 -6.58 9.60 -7.65
C ASN A 44 -6.75 8.52 -6.58
N VAL A 45 -6.54 7.25 -6.95
CA VAL A 45 -6.44 6.16 -5.99
C VAL A 45 -5.00 6.07 -5.47
N VAL A 46 -4.79 6.31 -4.17
CA VAL A 46 -3.47 6.19 -3.53
C VAL A 46 -3.21 4.73 -3.14
N GLU A 47 -3.15 3.83 -4.11
CA GLU A 47 -2.93 2.39 -3.90
C GLU A 47 -1.50 2.06 -3.42
N ILE A 48 -0.50 2.79 -3.93
CA ILE A 48 0.92 2.46 -3.71
C ILE A 48 1.36 2.76 -2.26
N ALA A 49 0.79 3.79 -1.63
CA ALA A 49 1.10 4.10 -0.23
C ALA A 49 0.59 3.02 0.72
N ALA A 50 -0.56 2.40 0.41
CA ALA A 50 -1.18 1.42 1.28
C ALA A 50 -0.32 0.16 1.48
N ILE A 51 0.34 -0.34 0.44
CA ILE A 51 1.17 -1.55 0.53
C ILE A 51 2.34 -1.33 1.49
N ASN A 52 3.03 -0.20 1.36
CA ASN A 52 4.13 0.17 2.25
C ASN A 52 3.65 0.44 3.67
N CYS A 53 2.45 0.98 3.85
CA CYS A 53 1.88 1.17 5.18
C CYS A 53 1.50 -0.16 5.84
N ILE A 54 0.83 -1.06 5.13
CA ILE A 54 0.26 -2.31 5.67
C ILE A 54 1.35 -3.31 6.08
N LEU A 55 2.35 -3.52 5.21
CA LEU A 55 3.36 -4.53 5.48
C LEU A 55 4.22 -4.11 6.69
N PRO A 56 4.70 -5.07 7.50
CA PRO A 56 5.66 -4.76 8.53
C PRO A 56 7.01 -4.38 7.92
N LYS A 57 7.88 -3.77 8.71
CA LYS A 57 9.28 -3.57 8.28
C LYS A 57 9.98 -4.91 8.11
N GLU A 58 9.80 -5.80 9.09
CA GLU A 58 10.40 -7.13 9.14
C GLU A 58 9.44 -8.12 9.80
N TRP A 59 9.43 -9.37 9.35
CA TRP A 59 8.72 -10.45 10.01
C TRP A 59 9.48 -11.77 9.83
N LYS A 60 9.79 -12.45 10.94
CA LYS A 60 10.56 -13.72 10.96
C LYS A 60 11.88 -13.63 10.17
N GLY A 61 12.64 -12.54 10.32
CA GLY A 61 13.91 -12.33 9.62
C GLY A 61 13.79 -11.83 8.18
N VAL A 62 12.58 -11.78 7.62
CA VAL A 62 12.35 -11.29 6.25
C VAL A 62 12.00 -9.81 6.29
N ASN A 63 12.77 -8.98 5.60
CA ASN A 63 12.53 -7.54 5.47
C ASN A 63 11.54 -7.26 4.32
N TYR A 64 10.36 -6.75 4.66
CA TYR A 64 9.32 -6.36 3.70
C TYR A 64 9.34 -4.85 3.39
N GLY A 65 10.02 -4.06 4.22
CA GLY A 65 10.25 -2.62 4.02
C GLY A 65 9.04 -1.74 4.27
N GLY A 66 8.00 -2.26 4.94
CA GLY A 66 6.80 -1.50 5.28
C GLY A 66 6.85 -0.83 6.66
N LEU A 67 5.72 -0.24 7.07
CA LEU A 67 5.57 0.60 8.27
C LEU A 67 4.70 0.00 9.38
N GLU A 68 4.01 -1.11 9.12
CA GLU A 68 3.08 -1.76 10.06
C GLU A 68 1.99 -0.82 10.61
N ARG A 69 1.34 -0.06 9.71
CA ARG A 69 0.31 0.93 10.06
C ARG A 69 -1.04 0.55 9.47
N LEU A 70 -2.08 0.92 10.22
CA LEU A 70 -3.46 0.87 9.75
C LEU A 70 -3.66 1.83 8.58
N VAL A 71 -4.39 1.38 7.56
CA VAL A 71 -4.76 2.17 6.39
C VAL A 71 -6.28 2.22 6.31
N MET A 72 -6.83 3.42 6.23
CA MET A 72 -8.25 3.64 5.95
C MET A 72 -8.42 3.92 4.46
N PHE A 73 -9.29 3.16 3.80
CA PHE A 73 -9.70 3.42 2.43
C PHE A 73 -11.07 4.08 2.44
N VAL A 74 -11.17 5.27 1.84
CA VAL A 74 -12.44 5.96 1.61
C VAL A 74 -12.67 5.94 0.11
N ASP A 75 -13.58 5.07 -0.33
CA ASP A 75 -13.90 4.91 -1.74
C ASP A 75 -15.15 5.72 -2.07
N LEU A 76 -14.93 6.87 -2.71
CA LEU A 76 -15.99 7.83 -3.03
C LEU A 76 -16.65 7.55 -4.39
N ASP A 77 -16.03 6.70 -5.22
CA ASP A 77 -16.49 6.41 -6.58
C ASP A 77 -16.57 4.91 -6.89
N CYS A 78 -16.44 4.07 -5.86
CA CYS A 78 -16.53 2.61 -5.92
C CYS A 78 -15.49 1.97 -6.86
N ARG A 79 -14.33 2.60 -7.04
CA ARG A 79 -13.25 2.10 -7.92
C ARG A 79 -12.13 1.40 -7.18
N PHE A 80 -12.22 1.27 -5.86
CA PHE A 80 -11.22 0.54 -5.09
C PHE A 80 -11.19 -0.94 -5.49
N ASP A 81 -10.09 -1.34 -6.12
CA ASP A 81 -9.88 -2.72 -6.54
C ASP A 81 -9.11 -3.51 -5.46
N VAL A 82 -9.87 -4.17 -4.59
CA VAL A 82 -9.34 -5.06 -3.55
C VAL A 82 -8.50 -6.22 -4.13
N LEU A 83 -8.81 -6.70 -5.33
CA LEU A 83 -8.07 -7.79 -5.96
C LEU A 83 -6.70 -7.30 -6.44
N SER A 84 -6.65 -6.09 -7.00
CA SER A 84 -5.38 -5.45 -7.36
C SER A 84 -4.51 -5.19 -6.13
N LEU A 85 -5.05 -4.66 -5.04
CA LEU A 85 -4.31 -4.49 -3.78
C LEU A 85 -3.78 -5.84 -3.26
N SER A 86 -4.62 -6.88 -3.22
CA SER A 86 -4.23 -8.23 -2.78
C SER A 86 -3.11 -8.81 -3.64
N ARG A 87 -3.21 -8.67 -4.97
CA ARG A 87 -2.18 -9.14 -5.90
C ARG A 87 -0.84 -8.44 -5.67
N LEU A 88 -0.85 -7.13 -5.49
CA LEU A 88 0.37 -6.36 -5.26
C LEU A 88 1.01 -6.71 -3.89
N LEU A 89 0.21 -6.89 -2.85
CA LEU A 89 0.69 -7.38 -1.54
C LEU A 89 1.34 -8.76 -1.68
N LYS A 90 0.68 -9.71 -2.37
CA LYS A 90 1.23 -11.05 -2.64
C LYS A 90 2.56 -10.96 -3.39
N GLN A 91 2.63 -10.17 -4.45
CA GLN A 91 3.88 -9.99 -5.22
C GLN A 91 5.01 -9.46 -4.33
N ARG A 92 4.73 -8.46 -3.48
CA ARG A 92 5.73 -7.89 -2.58
C ARG A 92 6.24 -8.92 -1.55
N ILE A 93 5.34 -9.72 -0.98
CA ILE A 93 5.67 -10.78 -0.04
C ILE A 93 6.53 -11.87 -0.71
N ILE A 94 6.12 -12.35 -1.90
CA ILE A 94 6.85 -13.39 -2.63
C ILE A 94 8.26 -12.91 -3.00
N GLN A 95 8.39 -11.67 -3.46
CA GLN A 95 9.69 -11.08 -3.79
C GLN A 95 10.61 -10.98 -2.56
N ALA A 96 10.08 -10.54 -1.42
CA ALA A 96 10.87 -10.43 -0.19
C ALA A 96 11.35 -11.80 0.31
N ASN A 97 10.47 -12.80 0.33
CA ASN A 97 10.83 -14.17 0.72
C ASN A 97 11.84 -14.81 -0.24
N GLY A 98 11.68 -14.61 -1.56
CA GLY A 98 12.64 -15.11 -2.54
C GLY A 98 14.03 -14.50 -2.37
N LYS A 99 14.12 -13.20 -2.08
CA LYS A 99 15.38 -12.53 -1.75
C LYS A 99 16.01 -13.07 -0.48
N TYR A 100 15.20 -13.28 0.56
CA TYR A 100 15.67 -13.83 1.83
C TYR A 100 16.25 -15.23 1.66
N LEU A 101 15.52 -16.14 1.00
CA LEU A 101 16.00 -17.51 0.75
C LEU A 101 17.30 -17.55 -0.06
N LYS A 102 17.41 -16.68 -1.07
CA LYS A 102 18.64 -16.55 -1.86
C LYS A 102 19.80 -16.07 -1.00
N MET A 103 19.57 -15.06 -0.16
CA MET A 103 20.59 -14.55 0.74
C MET A 103 21.01 -15.60 1.76
N SER A 104 20.07 -16.28 2.42
CA SER A 104 20.39 -17.33 3.40
C SER A 104 21.20 -18.48 2.78
N PHE A 105 20.91 -18.85 1.54
CA PHE A 105 21.69 -19.87 0.84
C PHE A 105 23.13 -19.41 0.56
N LEU A 106 23.30 -18.16 0.11
CA LEU A 106 24.63 -17.57 -0.13
C LEU A 106 25.44 -17.48 1.18
N THR A 107 24.80 -17.09 2.29
CA THR A 107 25.44 -17.03 3.61
C THR A 107 25.90 -18.42 4.09
N LEU A 108 25.07 -19.45 3.92
CA LEU A 108 25.48 -20.83 4.25
C LEU A 108 26.65 -21.31 3.37
N GLN A 109 26.70 -20.88 2.11
CA GLN A 109 27.80 -21.22 1.23
C GLN A 109 29.11 -20.53 1.64
N THR A 110 29.05 -19.25 2.06
CA THR A 110 30.23 -18.54 2.58
C THR A 110 30.72 -19.12 3.90
N ASP A 111 29.81 -19.41 4.85
CA ASP A 111 30.19 -19.98 6.15
C ASP A 111 30.89 -21.35 6.01
N ASN A 112 30.47 -22.16 5.04
CA ASN A 112 31.12 -23.42 4.72
C ASN A 112 32.51 -23.22 4.10
N ILE A 113 32.70 -22.20 3.27
CA ILE A 113 34.01 -21.88 2.69
C ILE A 113 34.95 -21.37 3.80
N ASP A 114 34.48 -20.47 4.65
CA ASP A 114 35.29 -19.91 5.74
C ASP A 114 35.74 -21.00 6.71
N LYS A 115 34.86 -21.95 7.05
CA LYS A 115 35.23 -23.15 7.83
C LYS A 115 36.24 -24.03 7.13
N LEU A 116 36.11 -24.26 5.82
CA LEU A 116 37.09 -25.04 5.05
C LEU A 116 38.45 -24.33 4.98
N VAL A 117 38.47 -23.01 4.92
CA VAL A 117 39.70 -22.21 4.95
C VAL A 117 40.37 -22.29 6.33
N GLU A 118 39.60 -22.18 7.42
CA GLU A 118 40.09 -22.34 8.79
C GLU A 118 40.62 -23.76 9.05
N GLU A 119 39.89 -24.80 8.63
CA GLU A 119 40.28 -26.20 8.83
C GLU A 119 41.49 -26.62 8.01
N ASN A 120 41.65 -26.08 6.80
CA ASN A 120 42.77 -26.43 5.92
C ASN A 120 43.96 -25.45 6.00
N GLY A 121 43.90 -24.45 6.88
CA GLY A 121 45.05 -23.58 7.20
C GLY A 121 45.49 -22.65 6.06
N TYR A 122 44.60 -22.30 5.13
CA TYR A 122 44.88 -21.35 4.06
C TYR A 122 44.69 -19.90 4.56
N VAL A 123 45.58 -19.42 5.44
CA VAL A 123 45.65 -17.99 5.83
C VAL A 123 46.62 -17.25 4.93
#